data_AF-A0A524G1J2-F1
#
_entry.id   AF-A0A524G1J2-F1
#
_cell.length_a   1.000
_cell.length_b   1.000
_cell.length_c   1.000
_cell.angle_alpha   90.00
_cell.angle_beta   90.00
_cell.angle_gamma   90.00
#
_symmetry.space_group_name_H-M   'P 1'
#
loop_
_entity.id
_entity.type
_entity.pdbx_description
1 polymer ?
#
loop_
_entity_poly.entity_id
_entity_poly.type
_entity_poly.pdbx_seq_one_letter_code
_entity_poly.pdbx_strand_id
1 'polypeptide(L)'
;MIDLPILSIDLEGAPIDYLLDQVLTPTDARIINAVSSFKESHGKYPSAMEILDELSNSTRLKKTQLYDRLSRLAIRGFISVKLLPRPRRYQVTTDTINEGVHNWLQEQTSSLEGLANELSTIQNFLKEMDTSKLTLAIADKLSIKHQ
;
A
#
# COMPACT_ATOMS: atom_id res chain seq x y z
N MET A 1 -35.68 -3.56 -22.13
CA MET A 1 -34.55 -3.70 -21.18
C MET A 1 -33.35 -3.07 -21.84
N ILE A 2 -32.92 -1.89 -21.38
CA ILE A 2 -31.61 -1.37 -21.75
C ILE A 2 -30.69 -1.88 -20.67
N ASP A 3 -29.87 -2.87 -21.00
CA ASP A 3 -28.73 -3.25 -20.17
C ASP A 3 -27.79 -2.04 -20.19
N LEU A 4 -27.89 -1.22 -19.14
CA LEU A 4 -26.76 -0.38 -18.76
C LEU A 4 -25.58 -1.34 -18.61
N PRO A 5 -24.41 -1.06 -19.21
CA PRO A 5 -23.21 -1.71 -18.74
C PRO A 5 -23.13 -1.29 -17.28
N ILE A 6 -23.52 -2.19 -16.38
CA ILE A 6 -23.04 -2.19 -15.02
C ILE A 6 -21.56 -1.96 -15.23
N LEU A 7 -21.08 -0.83 -14.73
CA LEU A 7 -19.68 -0.65 -14.47
C LEU A 7 -19.31 -1.84 -13.58
N SER A 8 -18.93 -2.95 -14.23
CA SER A 8 -18.20 -4.06 -13.65
C SER A 8 -16.82 -3.50 -13.35
N ILE A 9 -16.79 -2.47 -12.51
CA ILE A 9 -15.64 -2.24 -11.66
C ILE A 9 -15.75 -3.45 -10.74
N ASP A 10 -15.10 -4.52 -11.19
CA ASP A 10 -14.81 -5.69 -10.38
C ASP A 10 -13.91 -5.18 -9.25
N LEU A 11 -14.55 -4.55 -8.25
CA LEU A 11 -13.95 -4.14 -6.99
C LEU A 11 -13.74 -5.36 -6.09
N GLU A 12 -14.01 -6.57 -6.58
CA GLU A 12 -13.61 -7.83 -5.95
C GLU A 12 -12.19 -8.21 -6.39
N GLY A 13 -11.19 -7.43 -5.95
CA GLY A 13 -9.79 -7.82 -6.11
C GLY A 13 -8.79 -6.68 -6.27
N ALA A 14 -8.60 -5.88 -5.23
CA ALA A 14 -7.39 -5.10 -4.95
C ALA A 14 -6.91 -4.00 -5.96
N PRO A 15 -7.60 -2.85 -6.04
CA PRO A 15 -6.92 -1.59 -6.38
C PRO A 15 -6.64 -0.72 -5.14
N ILE A 16 -7.65 -0.52 -4.28
CA ILE A 16 -7.54 0.42 -3.15
C ILE A 16 -6.70 -0.15 -2.00
N ASP A 17 -6.91 -1.43 -1.65
CA ASP A 17 -6.09 -2.09 -0.63
C ASP A 17 -4.63 -2.19 -1.06
N TYR A 18 -4.37 -2.36 -2.37
CA TYR A 18 -3.02 -2.33 -2.94
C TYR A 18 -2.38 -0.94 -2.81
N LEU A 19 -3.13 0.13 -3.08
CA LEU A 19 -2.66 1.51 -2.92
C LEU A 19 -2.40 1.88 -1.45
N LEU A 20 -3.21 1.37 -0.52
CA LEU A 20 -3.03 1.59 0.91
C LEU A 20 -1.88 0.76 1.51
N ASP A 21 -1.62 -0.44 0.99
CA ASP A 21 -0.50 -1.29 1.42
C ASP A 21 0.88 -0.77 0.97
N GLN A 22 0.89 0.20 0.05
CA GLN A 22 2.10 0.86 -0.43
C GLN A 22 2.58 2.02 0.45
N VAL A 23 1.75 2.50 1.38
CA VAL A 23 2.10 3.64 2.23
C VAL A 23 3.02 3.19 3.36
N LEU A 24 4.18 3.84 3.49
CA LEU A 24 5.01 3.72 4.69
C LEU A 24 4.24 4.29 5.89
N THR A 25 3.88 3.43 6.83
CA THR A 25 3.10 3.84 7.99
C THR A 25 4.02 4.32 9.13
N PRO A 26 3.50 5.09 10.10
CA PRO A 26 4.26 5.45 11.30
C PRO A 26 4.82 4.24 12.06
N THR A 27 4.12 3.10 12.01
CA THR A 27 4.59 1.84 12.58
C THR A 27 5.84 1.33 11.88
N ASP A 28 5.91 1.46 10.55
CA ASP A 28 7.08 1.02 9.78
C ASP A 28 8.31 1.88 10.09
N ALA A 29 8.12 3.19 10.21
CA ALA A 29 9.17 4.09 10.68
C ALA A 29 9.67 3.73 12.09
N ARG A 30 8.76 3.38 13.01
CA ARG A 30 9.13 2.90 14.35
C ARG A 30 9.90 1.58 14.30
N ILE A 31 9.52 0.64 13.44
CA ILE A 31 10.24 -0.62 13.25
C ILE A 31 11.66 -0.35 12.73
N ILE A 32 11.80 0.48 11.69
CA ILE A 32 13.12 0.86 11.13
C ILE A 32 13.99 1.50 12.21
N ASN A 33 13.43 2.45 12.96
CA ASN A 33 14.14 3.14 14.04
C ASN A 33 14.56 2.16 15.14
N ALA A 34 13.67 1.26 15.57
CA ALA A 34 14.00 0.24 16.57
C ALA A 34 15.13 -0.67 16.09
N VAL A 35 15.12 -1.11 14.82
CA VAL A 35 16.21 -1.94 14.27
C VAL A 35 17.53 -1.17 14.21
N SER A 36 17.48 0.11 13.82
CA SER A 36 18.66 0.98 13.72
C SER A 36 19.30 1.23 15.08
N SER A 37 18.52 1.69 16.06
CA SER A 37 19.00 2.04 17.40
C SER A 37 19.40 0.82 18.25
N PHE A 38 18.84 -0.36 17.96
CA PHE A 38 19.17 -1.57 18.72
C PHE A 38 20.64 -1.94 18.60
N LYS A 39 21.24 -1.77 17.42
CA LYS A 39 22.67 -2.06 17.22
C LYS A 39 23.54 -1.13 18.05
N GLU A 40 23.19 0.16 18.11
CA GLU A 40 23.92 1.15 18.90
C GLU A 40 23.81 0.84 20.40
N SER A 41 22.64 0.41 20.86
CA SER A 41 22.36 0.14 22.27
C SER A 41 22.92 -1.20 22.75
N HIS A 42 22.92 -2.23 21.91
CA HIS A 42 23.20 -3.62 22.31
C HIS A 42 24.41 -4.25 21.60
N GLY A 43 25.05 -3.55 20.65
CA GLY A 43 26.23 -4.04 19.92
C GLY A 43 25.96 -5.21 18.96
N LYS A 44 24.69 -5.58 18.74
CA LYS A 44 24.28 -6.71 17.89
C LYS A 44 23.04 -6.36 17.07
N TYR A 45 22.80 -7.10 15.99
CA TYR A 45 21.58 -6.97 15.20
C TYR A 45 20.40 -7.65 15.92
N PRO A 46 19.21 -7.02 15.98
CA PRO A 46 18.08 -7.60 16.67
C PRO A 46 17.43 -8.74 15.87
N SER A 47 16.78 -9.64 16.60
CA SER A 47 15.80 -10.61 16.09
C SER A 47 14.38 -10.03 16.15
N ALA A 48 13.42 -10.69 15.49
CA ALA A 48 12.03 -10.22 15.48
C ALA A 48 11.41 -10.12 16.90
N MET A 49 11.78 -11.00 17.83
CA MET A 49 11.29 -10.92 19.21
C MET A 49 11.87 -9.72 19.94
N GLU A 50 13.18 -9.47 19.78
CA GLU A 50 13.84 -8.30 20.39
C GLU A 50 13.26 -6.98 19.85
N ILE A 51 12.92 -6.92 18.56
CA ILE A 51 12.22 -5.76 17.96
C ILE A 51 10.82 -5.60 18.59
N LEU A 52 10.10 -6.70 18.78
CA LEU A 52 8.77 -6.67 19.37
C LEU A 52 8.82 -6.15 20.83
N ASP A 53 9.82 -6.59 21.59
CA ASP A 53 10.05 -6.16 22.96
C ASP A 53 10.39 -4.67 23.03
N GLU A 54 11.25 -4.15 22.15
CA GLU A 54 11.53 -2.71 22.03
C GLU A 54 10.27 -1.89 21.69
N LEU A 55 9.43 -2.42 20.80
CA LEU A 55 8.22 -1.73 20.36
C LEU A 55 7.07 -1.79 21.38
N SER A 56 7.14 -2.69 22.37
CA SER A 56 6.07 -2.92 23.35
C SER A 56 5.67 -1.66 24.12
N ASN A 57 6.63 -0.76 24.36
CA ASN A 57 6.41 0.51 25.06
C ASN A 57 5.75 1.59 24.19
N SER A 58 5.79 1.45 22.86
CA SER A 58 5.34 2.49 21.91
C SER A 58 4.12 2.08 21.09
N THR A 59 3.92 0.78 20.86
CA THR A 59 2.96 0.27 19.88
C THR A 59 2.48 -1.13 20.30
N ARG A 60 1.15 -1.34 20.34
CA ARG A 60 0.57 -2.69 20.50
C ARG A 60 0.59 -3.42 19.15
N LEU A 61 1.74 -3.99 18.79
CA LEU A 61 1.90 -4.78 17.56
C LEU A 61 1.80 -6.28 17.90
N LYS A 62 1.02 -7.06 17.13
CA LYS A 62 1.04 -8.53 17.27
C LYS A 62 2.29 -9.11 16.60
N LYS A 63 2.76 -10.25 17.09
CA LYS A 63 3.92 -10.96 16.51
C LYS A 63 3.78 -11.23 15.01
N THR A 64 2.62 -11.72 14.56
CA THR A 64 2.34 -11.98 13.13
C THR A 64 2.45 -10.71 12.29
N GLN A 65 1.83 -9.63 12.75
CA GLN A 65 1.89 -8.32 12.09
C GLN A 65 3.32 -7.78 11.98
N LEU A 66 4.18 -8.04 12.98
CA LEU A 66 5.59 -7.68 12.91
C LEU A 66 6.32 -8.45 11.81
N TYR A 67 6.11 -9.76 11.70
CA TYR A 67 6.73 -10.55 10.63
C TYR A 67 6.31 -10.08 9.24
N ASP A 68 5.02 -9.79 9.04
CA ASP A 68 4.52 -9.28 7.76
C ASP A 68 5.14 -7.93 7.41
N ARG A 69 5.24 -7.02 8.40
CA ARG A 69 5.89 -5.70 8.21
C ARG A 69 7.39 -5.81 7.95
N LEU A 70 8.10 -6.66 8.69
CA LEU A 70 9.53 -6.90 8.45
C LEU A 70 9.78 -7.52 7.09
N SER A 71 8.90 -8.41 6.62
CA SER A 71 8.97 -8.99 5.28
C SER A 71 8.80 -7.91 4.21
N ARG A 72 7.79 -7.04 4.35
CA ARG A 72 7.55 -5.93 3.41
C ARG A 72 8.71 -4.93 3.38
N LEU A 73 9.20 -4.53 4.55
CA LEU A 73 10.35 -3.63 4.66
C LEU A 73 11.62 -4.24 4.06
N ALA A 74 11.80 -5.56 4.17
CA ALA A 74 12.91 -6.24 3.53
C ALA A 74 12.77 -6.30 2.00
N ILE A 75 11.57 -6.60 1.49
CA ILE A 75 11.29 -6.61 0.05
C ILE A 75 11.55 -5.25 -0.58
N ARG A 76 11.11 -4.17 0.08
CA ARG A 76 11.33 -2.79 -0.38
C ARG A 76 12.77 -2.33 -0.25
N GLY A 77 13.62 -3.04 0.50
CA GLY A 77 15.03 -2.71 0.70
C GLY A 77 15.33 -1.87 1.94
N PHE A 78 14.33 -1.45 2.73
CA PHE A 78 14.54 -0.68 3.97
C PHE A 78 15.32 -1.43 5.05
N ILE A 79 15.22 -2.77 5.06
CA ILE A 79 15.85 -3.63 6.06
C ILE A 79 16.56 -4.81 5.37
N SER A 80 17.81 -5.04 5.74
CA SER A 80 18.53 -6.27 5.38
C SER A 80 18.26 -7.39 6.38
N VAL A 81 18.04 -8.61 5.90
CA VAL A 81 17.79 -9.80 6.72
C VAL A 81 18.91 -10.81 6.58
N LYS A 82 19.60 -11.12 7.67
CA LYS A 82 20.53 -12.24 7.74
C LYS A 82 19.77 -13.51 8.13
N LEU A 83 19.67 -14.44 7.18
CA LEU A 83 18.93 -15.70 7.34
C LEU A 83 19.65 -16.70 8.26
N LEU A 84 20.97 -16.59 8.37
CA LEU A 84 21.81 -17.43 9.22
C LEU A 84 22.80 -16.55 10.01
N PRO A 85 23.09 -16.90 11.28
CA PRO A 85 22.50 -17.99 12.07
C PRO A 85 21.04 -17.70 12.49
N ARG A 86 20.28 -18.72 12.88
CA ARG A 86 18.95 -18.52 13.52
C ARG A 86 19.14 -18.06 14.97
N PRO A 87 18.28 -17.16 15.50
CA PRO A 87 17.14 -16.52 14.85
C PRO A 87 17.56 -15.46 13.81
N ARG A 88 16.72 -15.24 12.78
CA ARG A 88 16.95 -14.22 11.73
C ARG A 88 17.28 -12.88 12.37
N ARG A 89 18.29 -12.20 11.82
CA ARG A 89 18.76 -10.90 12.30
C ARG A 89 18.46 -9.81 11.29
N TYR A 90 18.03 -8.65 11.78
CA TYR A 90 17.60 -7.52 10.97
C TYR A 90 18.59 -6.38 11.09
N GLN A 91 18.88 -5.71 9.99
CA GLN A 91 19.87 -4.64 9.92
C GLN A 91 19.33 -3.49 9.08
N VAL A 92 19.54 -2.27 9.58
CA VAL A 92 19.34 -1.03 8.83
C VAL A 92 20.70 -0.35 8.67
N THR A 93 21.00 0.12 7.47
CA THR A 93 22.15 0.97 7.14
C THR A 93 21.69 2.15 6.29
N THR A 94 22.56 3.15 6.11
CA THR A 94 22.29 4.25 5.18
C THR A 94 21.99 3.73 3.77
N ASP A 95 22.69 2.67 3.33
CA ASP A 95 22.46 2.05 2.02
C ASP A 95 21.06 1.45 1.92
N THR A 96 20.59 0.71 2.93
CA THR A 96 19.24 0.14 2.93
C THR A 96 18.17 1.22 2.99
N ILE A 97 18.42 2.34 3.67
CA ILE A 97 17.50 3.48 3.65
C ILE A 97 17.44 4.12 2.26
N ASN A 98 18.58 4.33 1.61
CA ASN A 98 18.62 4.91 0.27
C ASN A 98 17.94 4.00 -0.76
N GLU A 99 18.22 2.70 -0.72
CA GLU A 99 17.57 1.69 -1.54
C GLU A 99 16.05 1.64 -1.27
N GLY A 100 15.67 1.57 0.00
CA GLY A 100 14.27 1.56 0.44
C GLY A 100 13.49 2.76 -0.06
N VAL A 101 14.04 3.97 0.10
CA VAL A 101 13.42 5.21 -0.37
C VAL A 101 13.32 5.23 -1.89
N HIS A 102 14.37 4.82 -2.59
CA HIS A 102 14.37 4.77 -4.06
C HIS A 102 13.27 3.83 -4.59
N ASN A 103 13.23 2.59 -4.10
CA ASN A 103 12.25 1.59 -4.51
C ASN A 103 10.83 2.03 -4.15
N TRP A 104 10.64 2.59 -2.95
CA TRP A 104 9.34 3.10 -2.53
C TRP A 104 8.85 4.24 -3.43
N LEU A 105 9.72 5.21 -3.75
CA LEU A 105 9.37 6.31 -4.65
C LEU A 105 9.03 5.81 -6.06
N GLN A 106 9.75 4.82 -6.56
CA GLN A 106 9.46 4.18 -7.84
C GLN A 106 8.09 3.49 -7.82
N GLU A 107 7.79 2.70 -6.78
CA GLU A 107 6.48 2.07 -6.57
C GLU A 107 5.35 3.12 -6.50
N GLN A 108 5.55 4.21 -5.77
CA GLN A 108 4.57 5.31 -5.68
C GLN A 108 4.34 5.98 -7.03
N THR A 109 5.40 6.24 -7.79
CA THR A 109 5.32 6.89 -9.10
C THR A 109 4.53 6.03 -10.08
N SER A 110 4.86 4.73 -10.18
CA SER A 110 4.13 3.81 -11.05
C SER A 110 2.66 3.67 -10.67
N SER A 111 2.35 3.72 -9.37
CA SER A 111 0.96 3.62 -8.90
C SER A 111 0.16 4.90 -9.19
N LEU A 112 0.78 6.08 -9.07
CA LEU A 112 0.17 7.35 -9.47
C LEU A 112 -0.06 7.41 -10.99
N GLU A 113 0.87 6.91 -11.79
CA GLU A 113 0.70 6.80 -13.24
C GLU A 113 -0.47 5.86 -13.59
N GLY A 114 -0.60 4.72 -12.91
CA GLY A 114 -1.74 3.82 -13.04
C GLY A 114 -3.07 4.52 -12.75
N LEU A 115 -3.16 5.22 -11.61
CA LEU A 115 -4.33 5.99 -11.23
C LEU A 115 -4.67 7.10 -12.23
N ALA A 116 -3.66 7.81 -12.74
CA ALA A 116 -3.87 8.85 -13.74
C ALA A 116 -4.44 8.27 -15.05
N ASN A 117 -3.98 7.09 -15.46
CA ASN A 117 -4.49 6.39 -16.65
C ASN A 117 -5.93 5.91 -16.45
N GLU A 118 -6.28 5.39 -15.26
CA GLU A 118 -7.64 5.03 -14.92
C GLU A 118 -8.58 6.24 -14.91
N LEU A 119 -8.15 7.35 -14.30
CA LEU A 119 -8.91 8.60 -14.31
C LEU A 119 -9.12 9.14 -15.73
N SER A 120 -8.10 9.06 -16.59
CA SER A 120 -8.22 9.42 -18.01
C SER A 120 -9.24 8.53 -18.74
N THR A 121 -9.23 7.23 -18.45
CA THR A 121 -10.20 6.27 -19.01
C THR A 121 -11.63 6.60 -18.59
N ILE A 122 -11.85 6.88 -17.30
CA ILE A 122 -13.14 7.32 -16.78
C ILE A 122 -13.56 8.65 -17.42
N GLN A 123 -12.63 9.60 -17.55
CA GLN A 123 -12.92 10.89 -18.18
C GLN A 123 -13.35 10.72 -19.63
N ASN A 124 -12.67 9.88 -20.41
CA ASN A 124 -13.02 9.62 -21.80
C ASN A 124 -14.37 8.91 -21.91
N PHE A 125 -14.62 7.91 -21.05
CA PHE A 125 -15.92 7.28 -20.94
C PHE A 125 -17.03 8.31 -20.70
N LEU A 126 -16.86 9.22 -19.74
CA LEU A 126 -17.84 10.28 -19.45
C LEU A 126 -18.05 11.26 -20.61
N LYS A 127 -17.01 11.55 -21.40
CA LYS A 127 -17.11 12.41 -22.59
C LYS A 127 -17.85 11.75 -23.75
N GLU A 128 -17.66 10.45 -23.94
CA GLU A 128 -18.28 9.66 -25.00
C GLU A 128 -19.66 9.14 -24.60
N MET A 129 -20.01 9.26 -23.32
CA MET A 129 -21.30 8.84 -22.79
C MET A 129 -22.42 9.69 -23.39
N ASP A 130 -23.28 9.05 -24.19
CA ASP A 130 -24.44 9.68 -24.80
C ASP A 130 -25.42 10.18 -23.73
N THR A 131 -25.35 11.48 -23.46
CA THR A 131 -26.17 12.14 -22.44
C THR A 131 -27.66 12.03 -22.73
N SER A 132 -28.05 11.83 -23.99
CA SER A 132 -29.45 11.67 -24.37
C SER A 132 -30.03 10.34 -23.84
N LYS A 133 -29.25 9.25 -23.88
CA LYS A 133 -29.64 7.95 -23.32
C LYS A 133 -29.72 7.99 -21.79
N LEU A 134 -28.80 8.70 -21.14
CA LEU A 134 -28.82 8.88 -19.69
C LEU A 134 -30.00 9.73 -19.25
N THR A 135 -30.28 10.81 -19.97
CA THR A 135 -31.42 11.69 -19.72
C THR A 135 -32.73 10.93 -19.95
N LEU A 136 -32.84 10.12 -21.00
CA LEU A 136 -33.97 9.24 -21.26
C LEU A 136 -34.15 8.20 -20.15
N ALA A 137 -33.07 7.54 -19.70
CA ALA A 137 -33.14 6.56 -18.61
C ALA A 137 -33.55 7.20 -17.27
N ILE A 138 -33.06 8.41 -16.97
CA ILE A 138 -33.46 9.18 -15.78
C ILE A 138 -34.90 9.66 -15.90
N ALA A 139 -35.32 10.17 -17.07
CA ALA A 139 -36.69 10.61 -17.33
C ALA A 139 -37.70 9.46 -17.21
N ASP A 140 -37.38 8.27 -17.75
CA ASP A 140 -38.19 7.06 -17.60
C ASP A 140 -38.32 6.65 -16.13
N LYS A 141 -37.21 6.67 -15.36
CA LYS A 141 -37.20 6.37 -13.92
C LYS A 141 -37.99 7.39 -13.09
N LEU A 142 -37.94 8.66 -13.46
CA LEU A 142 -38.65 9.74 -12.78
C LEU A 142 -40.08 9.93 -13.31
N SER A 143 -40.53 9.10 -14.26
CA SER A 143 -41.84 9.21 -14.92
C SER A 143 -42.11 10.59 -15.54
N ILE A 144 -41.04 11.30 -15.94
CA ILE A 144 -41.15 12.61 -16.58
C ILE A 144 -41.48 12.38 -18.05
N LYS A 145 -42.74 12.58 -18.43
CA LYS A 145 -43.17 12.53 -19.84
C LYS A 145 -42.69 13.78 -20.56
N HIS A 146 -41.85 13.61 -21.59
CA HIS A 146 -41.59 14.68 -22.55
C HIS A 146 -42.86 14.93 -23.37
N GLN A 147 -43.36 16.17 -23.34
CA GLN A 147 -44.38 16.68 -24.27
C GLN A 147 -43.72 17.18 -25.55
#